data_AF-A0A4Q1QRC8-F1
#
_entry.id   AF-A0A4Q1QRC8-F1
#
_cell.length_a   1.000
_cell.length_b   1.000
_cell.length_c   1.000
_cell.angle_alpha   90.00
_cell.angle_beta   90.00
_cell.angle_gamma   90.00
#
_symmetry.space_group_name_H-M   'P 1'
#
loop_
_entity.id
_entity.type
_entity.pdbx_description
1 polymer ?
#
loop_
_entity_poly.entity_id
_entity_poly.type
_entity_poly.pdbx_seq_one_letter_code
_entity_poly.pdbx_strand_id
1 'polypeptide(L)'
;MGHRHRRQALLHRARGRRIGVPRRLGRLPQRPPQARPHPPLLVISDGGAGLISACELVLGCSLRQRCLIHKCRNVTSKVSRHDLAEFKKEFWEIFDTTELGLPPGQRLVETVQRRIDAFAAKGEKTYPAAVKSLLTDRSSLTSYLRFPVEHHKRIRHSNFIERTFGETRRRVKVIGRFPGEASCVSLAFAVLDRAATGWRGFTTTPAALRQLEGMRRDLLNPVSADVIQPAPQDHEPPAEAA
;
A
#
# COMPACT_ATOMS: atom_id res chain seq x y z
N MET A 1 -3.39 22.23 -23.58
CA MET A 1 -4.41 22.34 -22.50
C MET A 1 -3.84 21.68 -21.24
N GLY A 2 -3.55 22.48 -20.21
CA GLY A 2 -2.57 22.15 -19.16
C GLY A 2 -3.00 21.07 -18.15
N HIS A 3 -2.10 20.12 -17.89
CA HIS A 3 -2.22 19.13 -16.83
C HIS A 3 -2.03 19.78 -15.45
N ARG A 4 -3.09 19.81 -14.62
CA ARG A 4 -2.99 20.23 -13.22
C ARG A 4 -2.44 19.08 -12.39
N HIS A 5 -1.16 19.17 -11.97
CA HIS A 5 -0.59 18.28 -10.97
C HIS A 5 -1.16 18.61 -9.59
N ARG A 6 -1.96 17.71 -8.99
CA ARG A 6 -2.28 17.79 -7.56
C ARG A 6 -1.06 17.32 -6.75
N ARG A 7 -0.59 18.20 -5.85
CA ARG A 7 0.52 17.94 -4.92
C ARG A 7 0.11 16.84 -3.92
N GLN A 8 1.01 15.91 -3.66
CA GLN A 8 0.90 15.03 -2.50
C GLN A 8 1.19 15.86 -1.25
N ALA A 9 0.32 15.79 -0.25
CA ALA A 9 0.52 16.40 1.06
C ALA A 9 0.94 15.34 2.07
N LEU A 10 1.93 15.66 2.90
CA LEU A 10 2.31 14.85 4.04
C LEU A 10 1.17 14.88 5.07
N LEU A 11 0.46 13.76 5.23
CA LEU A 11 -0.59 13.63 6.24
C LEU A 11 0.04 13.36 7.62
N HIS A 12 -0.03 14.40 8.46
CA HIS A 12 0.00 14.34 9.93
C HIS A 12 1.34 14.19 10.67
N ARG A 13 1.50 15.07 11.66
CA ARG A 13 2.39 14.92 12.83
C ARG A 13 1.63 14.13 13.89
N ALA A 14 2.03 12.90 14.18
CA ALA A 14 1.62 12.23 15.41
C ALA A 14 2.59 12.68 16.51
N ARG A 15 2.08 13.41 17.51
CA ARG A 15 2.84 13.67 18.74
C ARG A 15 2.79 12.39 19.56
N GLY A 16 3.92 11.70 19.71
CA GLY A 16 4.07 10.73 20.79
C GLY A 16 3.77 11.45 22.11
N ARG A 17 2.86 10.90 22.91
CA ARG A 17 2.69 11.27 24.31
C ARG A 17 2.71 10.01 25.15
N ARG A 18 3.55 9.99 26.19
CA ARG A 18 3.14 9.58 27.52
C ARG A 18 3.70 10.58 28.55
N ILE A 19 2.76 11.12 29.34
CA ILE A 19 2.79 11.58 30.74
C ILE A 19 3.71 12.77 31.10
N GLY A 20 3.09 13.86 31.60
CA GLY A 20 3.71 15.00 32.29
C GLY A 20 3.45 16.38 31.64
N VAL A 21 2.68 17.25 32.30
CA VAL A 21 2.42 18.66 31.93
C VAL A 21 3.38 19.53 32.77
N PRO A 22 4.02 20.60 32.21
CA PRO A 22 3.42 21.93 32.29
C PRO A 22 3.32 22.67 30.94
N ARG A 23 2.27 23.48 30.84
CA ARG A 23 1.94 24.41 29.74
C ARG A 23 2.97 25.55 29.63
N ARG A 24 3.53 25.77 28.43
CA ARG A 24 3.64 27.10 27.81
C ARG A 24 3.39 26.96 26.30
N LEU A 25 2.17 27.28 25.87
CA LEU A 25 1.80 27.38 24.46
C LEU A 25 2.35 28.71 23.91
N GLY A 26 3.42 28.66 23.13
CA GLY A 26 3.58 29.61 22.03
C GLY A 26 2.52 29.30 20.99
N ARG A 27 1.68 30.28 20.61
CA ARG A 27 0.70 30.15 19.53
C ARG A 27 1.45 29.91 18.21
N LEU A 28 1.53 28.65 17.78
CA LEU A 28 1.75 28.35 16.37
C LEU A 28 0.53 28.84 15.57
N PRO A 29 0.70 29.44 14.39
CA PRO A 29 -0.43 29.84 13.55
C PRO A 29 -1.28 28.61 13.25
N GLN A 30 -2.52 28.62 13.74
CA GLN A 30 -3.46 27.55 13.47
C GLN A 30 -3.82 27.63 12.00
N ARG A 31 -3.38 26.63 11.22
CA ARG A 31 -3.89 26.40 9.88
C ARG A 31 -5.42 26.22 10.00
N PRO A 32 -6.24 26.87 9.16
CA PRO A 32 -7.69 26.72 9.24
C PRO A 32 -8.08 25.24 9.17
N PRO A 33 -9.24 24.84 9.73
CA PRO A 33 -9.70 23.45 9.74
C PRO A 33 -10.05 23.03 8.32
N GLN A 34 -9.04 22.69 7.52
CA GLN A 34 -9.24 21.99 6.27
C GLN A 34 -9.87 20.66 6.65
N ALA A 35 -11.06 20.38 6.08
CA ALA A 35 -11.75 19.11 6.18
C ALA A 35 -10.74 17.97 6.22
N ARG A 36 -10.86 17.06 7.21
CA ARG A 36 -9.94 15.93 7.34
C ARG A 36 -9.82 15.29 5.96
N PRO A 37 -8.60 15.21 5.37
CA PRO A 37 -8.45 14.62 4.07
C PRO A 37 -9.00 13.20 4.13
N HIS A 38 -9.80 12.80 3.14
CA HIS A 38 -10.24 11.41 3.03
C HIS A 38 -9.01 10.49 3.13
N PRO A 39 -9.16 9.30 3.73
CA PRO A 39 -8.08 8.34 3.79
C PRO A 39 -7.54 8.06 2.37
N PRO A 40 -6.23 7.77 2.24
CA PRO A 40 -5.66 7.37 0.95
C PRO A 40 -6.36 6.10 0.45
N LEU A 41 -6.39 5.88 -0.87
CA LEU A 41 -6.96 4.64 -1.41
C LEU A 41 -6.04 3.43 -1.20
N LEU A 42 -4.74 3.68 -1.12
CA LEU A 42 -3.71 2.66 -0.97
C LEU A 42 -2.69 3.09 0.08
N VAL A 43 -2.37 2.17 0.98
CA VAL A 43 -1.27 2.28 1.92
C VAL A 43 -0.27 1.19 1.56
N ILE A 44 0.98 1.58 1.33
CA ILE A 44 2.07 0.65 1.01
C ILE A 44 3.03 0.63 2.20
N SER A 45 3.28 -0.55 2.75
CA SER A 45 4.24 -0.72 3.86
C SER A 45 5.25 -1.82 3.57
N ASP A 46 6.35 -1.83 4.32
CA ASP A 46 7.36 -2.89 4.31
C ASP A 46 6.87 -4.20 4.95
N GLY A 47 5.67 -4.17 5.54
CA GLY A 47 4.94 -5.27 6.17
C GLY A 47 5.38 -5.63 7.58
N GLY A 48 5.90 -4.65 8.34
CA GLY A 48 6.05 -4.80 9.79
C GLY A 48 4.69 -4.86 10.49
N ALA A 49 4.51 -5.83 11.41
CA ALA A 49 3.23 -6.10 12.06
C ALA A 49 2.64 -4.88 12.78
N GLY A 50 3.45 -4.14 13.56
CA GLY A 50 2.98 -2.94 14.27
C GLY A 50 2.50 -1.83 13.32
N LEU A 51 3.15 -1.67 12.17
CA LEU A 51 2.72 -0.69 11.16
C LEU A 51 1.44 -1.16 10.46
N ILE A 52 1.31 -2.45 10.16
CA ILE A 52 0.07 -3.04 9.63
C ILE A 52 -1.09 -2.76 10.58
N SER A 53 -0.95 -3.09 11.86
CA SER A 53 -2.01 -2.86 12.86
C SER A 53 -2.36 -1.38 13.02
N ALA A 54 -1.36 -0.49 12.99
CA ALA A 54 -1.60 0.95 13.04
C ALA A 54 -2.35 1.46 11.79
N CYS A 55 -2.01 0.94 10.61
CA CYS A 55 -2.72 1.28 9.37
C CYS A 55 -4.16 0.77 9.38
N GLU A 56 -4.41 -0.45 9.85
CA GLU A 56 -5.77 -0.99 9.94
C GLU A 56 -6.64 -0.19 10.92
N LEU A 57 -6.05 0.27 12.02
CA LEU A 57 -6.74 1.09 13.01
C LEU A 57 -7.07 2.50 12.50
N VAL A 58 -6.10 3.17 11.86
CA VAL A 58 -6.23 4.60 11.50
C VAL A 58 -6.71 4.82 10.07
N LEU A 59 -6.45 3.86 9.18
CA LEU A 59 -6.68 3.91 7.74
C LEU A 59 -7.46 2.67 7.27
N GLY A 60 -8.41 2.17 8.07
CA GLY A 60 -9.19 0.96 7.76
C GLY A 60 -9.96 1.00 6.43
N CYS A 61 -10.32 2.20 5.95
CA CYS A 61 -10.93 2.41 4.62
C CYS A 61 -9.89 2.53 3.48
N SER A 62 -8.65 2.09 3.68
CA SER A 62 -7.60 2.08 2.67
C SER A 62 -7.24 0.65 2.30
N LEU A 63 -6.99 0.39 1.01
CA LEU A 63 -6.37 -0.87 0.62
C LEU A 63 -4.94 -0.93 1.18
N ARG A 64 -4.57 -2.09 1.73
CA ARG A 64 -3.21 -2.36 2.15
C ARG A 64 -2.44 -3.07 1.03
N GLN A 65 -1.20 -2.65 0.81
CA GLN A 65 -0.25 -3.32 -0.05
C GLN A 65 1.08 -3.54 0.64
N ARG A 66 1.62 -4.75 0.48
CA ARG A 66 3.01 -5.04 0.80
C ARG A 66 3.93 -4.49 -0.30
N CYS A 67 4.95 -3.75 0.11
CA CYS A 67 5.97 -3.23 -0.81
C CYS A 67 6.70 -4.38 -1.51
N LEU A 68 6.57 -4.45 -2.84
CA LEU A 68 7.14 -5.54 -3.65
C LEU A 68 8.67 -5.54 -3.66
N ILE A 69 9.31 -4.37 -3.56
CA ILE A 69 10.77 -4.28 -3.42
C ILE A 69 11.23 -4.93 -2.11
N HIS A 70 10.57 -4.60 -0.98
CA HIS A 70 10.88 -5.22 0.30
C HIS A 70 10.55 -6.70 0.32
N LYS A 71 9.43 -7.11 -0.30
CA LYS A 71 9.10 -8.53 -0.42
C LYS A 71 10.17 -9.26 -1.22
N CYS A 72 10.59 -8.73 -2.37
CA CYS A 72 11.67 -9.29 -3.19
C CYS A 72 12.93 -9.49 -2.35
N ARG A 73 13.41 -8.44 -1.65
CA ARG A 73 14.58 -8.53 -0.75
C ARG A 73 14.42 -9.61 0.33
N ASN A 74 13.25 -9.67 0.97
CA ASN A 74 12.98 -10.65 2.02
C ASN A 74 12.98 -12.09 1.50
N VAL A 75 12.46 -12.32 0.30
CA VAL A 75 12.43 -13.64 -0.33
C VAL A 75 13.84 -14.01 -0.81
N THR A 76 14.50 -13.14 -1.58
CA THR A 76 15.81 -13.41 -2.17
C THR A 76 16.94 -13.52 -1.14
N SER A 77 16.78 -12.94 0.06
CA SER A 77 17.73 -13.14 1.17
C SER A 77 17.84 -14.59 1.66
N LYS A 78 16.90 -15.45 1.25
CA LYS A 78 16.81 -16.88 1.63
C LYS A 78 17.18 -17.82 0.48
N VAL A 79 17.74 -17.28 -0.59
CA VAL A 79 18.14 -18.00 -1.79
C VAL A 79 19.66 -18.02 -1.86
N SER A 80 20.24 -19.10 -2.39
CA SER A 80 21.70 -19.20 -2.56
C SER A 80 22.22 -18.11 -3.51
N ARG A 81 23.52 -17.77 -3.42
CA ARG A 81 24.13 -16.79 -4.34
C ARG A 81 24.11 -17.25 -5.80
N HIS A 82 24.21 -18.56 -6.02
CA HIS A 82 24.22 -19.16 -7.36
C HIS A 82 22.87 -18.94 -8.07
N ASP A 83 21.76 -19.21 -7.38
CA ASP A 83 20.42 -19.15 -7.99
C ASP A 83 19.77 -17.76 -7.89
N LEU A 84 20.41 -16.83 -7.17
CA LEU A 84 19.85 -15.53 -6.82
C LEU A 84 19.37 -14.73 -8.04
N ALA A 85 20.16 -14.71 -9.12
CA ALA A 85 19.86 -13.91 -10.30
C ALA A 85 18.61 -14.41 -11.02
N GLU A 86 18.53 -15.71 -11.27
CA GLU A 86 17.40 -16.37 -11.92
C GLU A 86 16.14 -16.31 -11.06
N PHE A 87 16.25 -16.67 -9.77
CA PHE A 87 15.14 -16.63 -8.84
C PHE A 87 14.54 -15.23 -8.72
N LYS A 88 15.39 -14.19 -8.70
CA LYS A 88 14.94 -12.80 -8.66
C LYS A 88 14.25 -12.38 -9.96
N LYS A 89 14.74 -12.85 -11.11
CA LYS A 89 14.10 -12.60 -12.41
C LYS A 89 12.70 -13.21 -12.43
N GLU A 90 12.58 -14.48 -12.10
CA GLU A 90 11.29 -15.20 -12.02
C GLU A 90 10.32 -14.52 -11.04
N PHE A 91 10.81 -14.07 -9.88
CA PHE A 91 9.98 -13.32 -8.93
C PHE A 91 9.34 -12.06 -9.57
N TRP A 92 10.07 -11.32 -10.40
CA TRP A 92 9.53 -10.13 -11.06
C TRP A 92 8.61 -10.46 -12.24
N GLU A 93 8.86 -11.57 -12.94
CA GLU A 93 8.00 -12.08 -14.03
C GLU A 93 6.58 -12.39 -13.54
N ILE A 94 6.41 -12.83 -12.28
CA ILE A 94 5.09 -13.01 -11.65
C ILE A 94 4.21 -11.76 -11.84
N PHE A 95 4.80 -10.58 -11.60
CA PHE A 95 4.11 -9.29 -11.59
C PHE A 95 4.15 -8.56 -12.94
N ASP A 96 4.72 -9.18 -13.98
CA ASP A 96 4.67 -8.62 -15.33
C ASP A 96 3.32 -8.89 -15.98
N THR A 97 2.56 -7.82 -16.20
CA THR A 97 1.19 -7.87 -16.71
C THR A 97 1.07 -7.29 -18.11
N THR A 98 2.19 -6.97 -18.76
CA THR A 98 2.23 -6.28 -20.07
C THR A 98 1.53 -7.08 -21.17
N GLU A 99 1.73 -8.39 -21.19
CA GLU A 99 1.20 -9.29 -22.24
C GLU A 99 -0.14 -9.95 -21.87
N LEU A 100 -0.69 -9.66 -20.69
CA LEU A 100 -1.90 -10.34 -20.21
C LEU A 100 -3.18 -9.88 -20.92
N GLY A 101 -3.20 -8.68 -21.51
CA GLY A 101 -4.40 -8.10 -22.14
C GLY A 101 -5.59 -7.89 -21.19
N LEU A 102 -5.41 -8.09 -19.87
CA LEU A 102 -6.46 -7.96 -18.87
C LEU A 102 -6.53 -6.53 -18.33
N PRO A 103 -7.74 -5.93 -18.21
CA PRO A 103 -7.89 -4.64 -17.58
C PRO A 103 -7.61 -4.73 -16.06
N PRO A 104 -7.27 -3.61 -15.40
CA PRO A 104 -7.20 -3.55 -13.94
C PRO A 104 -8.46 -4.06 -13.27
N GLY A 105 -8.30 -4.79 -12.18
CA GLY A 105 -9.43 -5.32 -11.41
C GLY A 105 -9.20 -6.72 -10.89
N GLN A 106 -10.29 -7.36 -10.48
CA GLN A 106 -10.26 -8.60 -9.73
C GLN A 106 -9.70 -9.79 -10.54
N ARG A 107 -10.05 -9.92 -11.83
CA ARG A 107 -9.52 -10.98 -12.70
C ARG A 107 -7.99 -10.90 -12.89
N LEU A 108 -7.45 -9.69 -13.00
CA LEU A 108 -6.00 -9.47 -13.08
C LEU A 108 -5.32 -9.84 -11.75
N VAL A 109 -5.92 -9.47 -10.62
CA VAL A 109 -5.47 -9.87 -9.28
C VAL A 109 -5.40 -11.40 -9.17
N GLU A 110 -6.47 -12.11 -9.49
CA GLU A 110 -6.54 -13.58 -9.42
C GLU A 110 -5.51 -14.25 -10.33
N THR A 111 -5.31 -13.72 -11.53
CA THR A 111 -4.31 -14.24 -12.47
C THR A 111 -2.90 -14.12 -11.92
N VAL A 112 -2.54 -12.97 -11.33
CA VAL A 112 -1.21 -12.79 -10.71
C VAL A 112 -1.08 -13.60 -9.41
N GLN A 113 -2.14 -13.75 -8.63
CA GLN A 113 -2.15 -14.63 -7.44
C GLN A 113 -1.89 -16.09 -7.83
N ARG A 114 -2.48 -16.61 -8.92
CA ARG A 114 -2.17 -17.95 -9.44
C ARG A 114 -0.71 -18.09 -9.87
N ARG A 115 -0.11 -17.05 -10.45
CA ARG A 115 1.32 -17.04 -10.78
C ARG A 115 2.20 -17.11 -9.53
N ILE A 116 1.79 -16.43 -8.44
CA ILE A 116 2.48 -16.55 -7.15
C ILE A 116 2.41 -18.00 -6.65
N ASP A 117 1.26 -18.67 -6.77
CA ASP A 117 1.10 -20.06 -6.33
C ASP A 117 1.95 -21.02 -7.17
N ALA A 118 1.98 -20.86 -8.50
CA ALA A 118 2.83 -21.65 -9.38
C ALA A 118 4.33 -21.48 -9.04
N PHE A 119 4.76 -20.24 -8.79
CA PHE A 119 6.14 -19.96 -8.38
C PHE A 119 6.47 -20.56 -7.01
N ALA A 120 5.53 -20.46 -6.06
CA ALA A 120 5.66 -21.06 -4.73
C ALA A 120 5.81 -22.58 -4.82
N ALA A 121 4.97 -23.26 -5.61
CA ALA A 121 5.02 -24.70 -5.81
C ALA A 121 6.35 -25.16 -6.43
N LYS A 122 6.86 -24.42 -7.44
CA LYS A 122 8.17 -24.69 -8.04
C LYS A 122 9.31 -24.60 -7.03
N GLY A 123 9.28 -23.58 -6.16
CA GLY A 123 10.34 -23.28 -5.20
C GLY A 123 10.24 -24.01 -3.86
N GLU A 124 9.13 -24.71 -3.57
CA GLU A 124 8.82 -25.22 -2.22
C GLU A 124 9.85 -26.22 -1.71
N LYS A 125 10.29 -27.15 -2.56
CA LYS A 125 11.28 -28.18 -2.20
C LYS A 125 12.68 -27.60 -1.99
N THR A 126 13.10 -26.69 -2.87
CA THR A 126 14.46 -26.15 -2.88
C THR A 126 14.65 -25.00 -1.89
N TYR A 127 13.66 -24.13 -1.77
CA TYR A 127 13.73 -22.90 -0.96
C TYR A 127 12.47 -22.70 -0.10
N PRO A 128 12.14 -23.64 0.82
CA PRO A 128 10.91 -23.59 1.62
C PRO A 128 10.81 -22.31 2.46
N ALA A 129 11.93 -21.80 2.97
CA ALA A 129 11.97 -20.55 3.73
C ALA A 129 11.65 -19.31 2.86
N ALA A 130 12.11 -19.29 1.60
CA ALA A 130 11.82 -18.23 0.65
C ALA A 130 10.33 -18.24 0.27
N VAL A 131 9.77 -19.43 0.02
CA VAL A 131 8.35 -19.64 -0.27
C VAL A 131 7.46 -19.23 0.91
N LYS A 132 7.78 -19.67 2.14
CA LYS A 132 7.08 -19.23 3.34
C LYS A 132 7.07 -17.69 3.47
N SER A 133 8.23 -17.06 3.22
CA SER A 133 8.36 -15.61 3.22
C SER A 133 7.54 -14.94 2.13
N LEU A 134 7.39 -15.56 0.95
CA LEU A 134 6.56 -15.06 -0.15
C LEU A 134 5.08 -15.11 0.21
N LEU A 135 4.60 -16.27 0.66
CA LEU A 135 3.19 -16.54 0.96
C LEU A 135 2.68 -15.81 2.21
N THR A 136 3.56 -15.43 3.12
CA THR A 136 3.18 -14.55 4.23
C THR A 136 2.63 -13.24 3.68
N ASP A 137 1.38 -12.88 4.02
CA ASP A 137 0.75 -11.65 3.52
C ASP A 137 0.66 -11.59 1.98
N ARG A 138 0.34 -12.74 1.35
CA ARG A 138 0.25 -12.92 -0.11
C ARG A 138 -0.76 -11.99 -0.79
N SER A 139 -1.94 -11.83 -0.18
CA SER A 139 -3.05 -11.07 -0.77
C SER A 139 -2.70 -9.60 -1.00
N SER A 140 -1.86 -9.02 -0.14
CA SER A 140 -1.48 -7.61 -0.25
C SER A 140 -0.40 -7.35 -1.32
N LEU A 141 0.14 -8.38 -1.99
CA LEU A 141 1.12 -8.21 -3.06
C LEU A 141 0.51 -7.70 -4.36
N THR A 142 -0.81 -7.83 -4.53
CA THR A 142 -1.50 -7.56 -5.78
C THR A 142 -2.52 -6.42 -5.69
N SER A 143 -2.67 -5.75 -4.55
CA SER A 143 -3.73 -4.74 -4.35
C SER A 143 -3.67 -3.61 -5.39
N TYR A 144 -2.48 -3.20 -5.84
CA TYR A 144 -2.30 -2.18 -6.88
C TYR A 144 -2.87 -2.56 -8.24
N LEU A 145 -3.08 -3.85 -8.53
CA LEU A 145 -3.64 -4.28 -9.82
C LEU A 145 -5.10 -3.85 -9.99
N ARG A 146 -5.74 -3.36 -8.92
CA ARG A 146 -7.06 -2.72 -8.95
C ARG A 146 -7.01 -1.25 -9.37
N PHE A 147 -5.83 -0.63 -9.40
CA PHE A 147 -5.62 0.78 -9.75
C PHE A 147 -5.42 0.95 -11.27
N PRO A 148 -5.55 2.17 -11.81
CA PRO A 148 -5.27 2.43 -13.23
C PRO A 148 -3.90 1.92 -13.68
N VAL A 149 -3.79 1.36 -14.89
CA VAL A 149 -2.56 0.73 -15.42
C VAL A 149 -1.38 1.70 -15.38
N GLU A 150 -1.62 2.97 -15.67
CA GLU A 150 -0.62 4.03 -15.69
C GLU A 150 0.05 4.23 -14.32
N HIS A 151 -0.58 3.77 -13.24
CA HIS A 151 -0.08 3.91 -11.86
C HIS A 151 0.77 2.71 -11.44
N HIS A 152 0.59 1.54 -12.08
CA HIS A 152 1.17 0.27 -11.67
C HIS A 152 2.69 0.34 -11.56
N LYS A 153 3.38 0.88 -12.57
CA LYS A 153 4.84 0.99 -12.58
C LYS A 153 5.37 1.78 -11.38
N ARG A 154 4.67 2.86 -11.01
CA ARG A 154 5.08 3.74 -9.91
C ARG A 154 4.71 3.19 -8.53
N ILE A 155 3.60 2.47 -8.43
CA ILE A 155 3.21 1.78 -7.19
C ILE A 155 4.14 0.59 -6.90
N ARG A 156 4.45 -0.22 -7.93
CA ARG A 156 5.30 -1.42 -7.83
C ARG A 156 6.72 -1.08 -7.34
N HIS A 157 7.25 0.05 -7.79
CA HIS A 157 8.63 0.45 -7.49
C HIS A 157 8.65 1.60 -6.49
N SER A 158 8.94 1.31 -5.22
CA SER A 158 9.08 2.31 -4.15
C SER A 158 10.36 3.16 -4.24
N ASN A 159 11.07 3.16 -5.37
CA ASN A 159 12.34 3.86 -5.60
C ASN A 159 12.32 5.33 -5.15
N PHE A 160 11.16 5.98 -5.32
CA PHE A 160 10.97 7.35 -4.88
C PHE A 160 11.11 7.51 -3.35
N ILE A 161 10.42 6.67 -2.58
CA ILE A 161 10.45 6.68 -1.11
C ILE A 161 11.81 6.17 -0.57
N GLU A 162 12.35 5.12 -1.19
CA GLU A 162 13.67 4.57 -0.82
C GLU A 162 14.77 5.61 -0.92
N ARG A 163 14.74 6.46 -1.97
CA ARG A 163 15.69 7.56 -2.14
C ARG A 163 15.56 8.58 -0.99
N THR A 164 14.35 8.97 -0.62
CA THR A 164 14.13 9.94 0.45
C THR A 164 14.53 9.40 1.83
N PHE A 165 14.23 8.14 2.14
CA PHE A 165 14.72 7.51 3.37
C PHE A 165 16.22 7.24 3.34
N GLY A 166 16.80 6.99 2.17
CA GLY A 166 18.25 6.93 1.99
C GLY A 166 18.94 8.24 2.39
N GLU A 167 18.37 9.38 1.98
CA GLU A 167 18.86 10.70 2.37
C GLU A 167 18.76 10.93 3.88
N THR A 168 17.65 10.55 4.49
CA THR A 168 17.49 10.63 5.97
C THR A 168 18.57 9.81 6.68
N ARG A 169 18.80 8.57 6.24
CA ARG A 169 19.84 7.68 6.81
C ARG A 169 21.25 8.25 6.65
N ARG A 170 21.57 8.86 5.50
CA ARG A 170 22.87 9.50 5.27
C ARG A 170 23.12 10.65 6.25
N ARG A 171 22.14 11.52 6.47
CA ARG A 171 22.25 12.64 7.41
C ARG A 171 22.36 12.18 8.85
N VAL A 172 21.54 11.20 9.25
CA VAL A 172 21.59 10.58 10.57
C VAL A 172 22.98 9.97 10.83
N LYS A 173 23.56 9.28 9.83
CA LYS A 173 24.90 8.69 9.92
C LYS A 173 25.99 9.73 10.21
N VAL A 174 25.90 10.90 9.59
CA VAL A 174 26.88 11.99 9.81
C VAL A 174 26.69 12.65 11.19
N ILE A 175 25.45 12.84 11.63
CA ILE A 175 25.16 13.47 12.93
C ILE A 175 25.60 12.57 14.10
N GLY A 176 25.49 11.25 13.96
CA GLY A 176 25.89 10.28 14.97
C GLY A 176 24.94 10.21 16.16
N ARG A 177 24.84 11.28 16.96
CA ARG A 177 23.99 11.33 18.17
C ARG A 177 23.06 12.53 18.16
N PHE A 178 21.77 12.28 18.42
CA PHE A 178 20.77 13.33 18.54
C PHE A 178 20.58 13.75 20.01
N PRO A 179 20.30 15.04 20.28
CA PRO A 179 19.95 15.51 21.63
C PRO A 179 18.66 14.90 22.18
N GLY A 180 17.77 14.40 21.31
CA GLY A 180 16.54 13.72 21.69
C GLY A 180 15.74 13.26 20.47
N GLU A 181 14.69 12.48 20.72
CA GLU A 181 13.82 11.91 19.69
C GLU A 181 13.20 13.00 18.80
N ALA A 182 12.74 14.11 19.41
CA ALA A 182 12.14 15.22 18.69
C ALA A 182 13.07 15.82 17.62
N SER A 183 14.37 15.89 17.89
CA SER A 183 15.37 16.40 16.93
C SER A 183 15.56 15.43 15.77
N CYS A 184 15.59 14.11 16.04
CA CYS A 184 15.67 13.07 15.00
C CYS A 184 14.44 13.09 14.10
N VAL A 185 13.25 13.15 14.70
CA VAL A 185 11.98 13.24 13.98
C VAL A 185 11.91 14.52 13.15
N SER A 186 12.34 15.66 13.71
CA SER A 186 12.36 16.95 12.99
C SER A 186 13.27 16.90 11.77
N LEU A 187 14.43 16.25 11.86
CA LEU A 187 15.31 16.04 10.70
C LEU A 187 14.62 15.20 9.62
N ALA A 188 14.00 14.08 10.01
CA ALA A 188 13.29 13.23 9.05
C ALA A 188 12.18 14.01 8.33
N PHE A 189 11.40 14.83 9.07
CA PHE A 189 10.40 15.71 8.49
C PHE A 189 11.00 16.76 7.55
N ALA A 190 12.11 17.40 7.92
CA ALA A 190 12.76 18.38 7.07
C ALA A 190 13.27 17.77 5.75
N VAL A 191 13.79 16.54 5.79
CA VAL A 191 14.21 15.80 4.59
C VAL A 191 13.00 15.46 3.72
N LEU A 192 11.92 14.98 4.32
CA LEU A 192 10.68 14.66 3.61
C LEU A 192 10.07 15.91 2.95
N ASP A 193 9.99 17.02 3.67
CA ASP A 193 9.44 18.29 3.18
C ASP A 193 10.27 18.85 2.02
N ARG A 194 11.59 18.86 2.16
CA ARG A 194 12.49 19.23 1.06
C ARG A 194 12.30 18.33 -0.15
N ALA A 195 12.22 17.02 0.06
CA ALA A 195 12.00 16.08 -1.05
C ALA A 195 10.65 16.34 -1.73
N ALA A 196 9.60 16.63 -0.96
CA ALA A 196 8.21 16.78 -1.44
C ALA A 196 8.07 17.83 -2.54
N THR A 197 8.92 18.86 -2.54
CA THR A 197 8.97 19.88 -3.59
C THR A 197 9.20 19.30 -4.99
N GLY A 198 9.95 18.19 -5.10
CA GLY A 198 10.25 17.52 -6.36
C GLY A 198 9.27 16.40 -6.74
N TRP A 199 8.23 16.14 -5.93
CA TRP A 199 7.34 15.01 -6.17
C TRP A 199 6.34 15.34 -7.26
N ARG A 200 6.42 14.61 -8.37
CA ARG A 200 5.40 14.68 -9.43
C ARG A 200 4.17 13.85 -9.05
N GLY A 201 2.97 14.28 -9.42
CA GLY A 201 1.76 13.47 -9.23
C GLY A 201 1.72 12.22 -10.13
N PHE A 202 0.66 11.42 -10.01
CA PHE A 202 0.38 10.33 -10.94
C PHE A 202 -0.19 10.87 -12.26
N THR A 203 0.05 10.16 -13.36
CA THR A 203 -0.67 10.41 -14.62
C THR A 203 -2.15 10.19 -14.37
N THR A 204 -2.96 11.18 -14.70
CA THR A 204 -4.37 11.20 -14.30
C THR A 204 -5.22 11.47 -15.54
N THR A 205 -5.75 10.41 -16.14
CA THR A 205 -6.72 10.48 -17.25
C THR A 205 -8.15 10.56 -16.68
N PRO A 206 -9.14 11.06 -17.44
CA PRO A 206 -10.54 11.06 -16.98
C PRO A 206 -11.06 9.67 -16.61
N ALA A 207 -10.66 8.63 -17.36
CA ALA A 207 -10.99 7.24 -17.04
C ALA A 207 -10.36 6.79 -15.72
N ALA A 208 -9.07 7.08 -15.52
CA ALA A 208 -8.36 6.78 -14.28
C ALA A 208 -9.00 7.50 -13.08
N LEU A 209 -9.44 8.76 -13.22
CA LEU A 209 -10.15 9.48 -12.17
C LEU A 209 -11.47 8.81 -11.79
N ARG A 210 -12.31 8.48 -12.78
CA ARG A 210 -13.58 7.79 -12.52
C ARG A 210 -13.37 6.45 -11.82
N GLN A 211 -12.34 5.70 -12.22
CA GLN A 211 -11.97 4.45 -11.56
C GLN A 211 -11.58 4.70 -10.09
N LEU A 212 -10.71 5.66 -9.82
CA LEU A 212 -10.28 5.99 -8.44
C LEU A 212 -11.44 6.51 -7.58
N GLU A 213 -12.36 7.28 -8.15
CA GLU A 213 -13.58 7.75 -7.48
C GLU A 213 -14.53 6.60 -7.17
N GLY A 214 -14.69 5.64 -8.09
CA GLY A 214 -15.41 4.39 -7.85
C GLY A 214 -14.81 3.62 -6.67
N MET A 215 -13.51 3.33 -6.72
CA MET A 215 -12.79 2.68 -5.63
C MET A 215 -12.94 3.43 -4.29
N ARG A 216 -12.94 4.76 -4.32
CA ARG A 216 -13.14 5.57 -3.11
C ARG A 216 -14.51 5.36 -2.49
N ARG A 217 -15.57 5.32 -3.32
CA ARG A 217 -16.93 5.06 -2.84
C ARG A 217 -17.02 3.67 -2.22
N ASP A 218 -16.49 2.66 -2.90
CA ASP A 218 -16.53 1.27 -2.44
C ASP A 218 -15.80 1.07 -1.10
N LEU A 219 -14.67 1.78 -0.91
CA LEU A 219 -13.88 1.67 0.32
C LEU A 219 -14.45 2.47 1.51
N LEU A 220 -15.15 3.57 1.25
CA LEU A 220 -15.78 4.38 2.30
C LEU A 220 -17.16 3.84 2.69
N ASN A 221 -17.89 3.29 1.73
CA ASN A 221 -19.22 2.73 1.88
C ASN A 221 -19.20 1.27 1.41
N PRO A 222 -18.56 0.35 2.15
CA PRO A 222 -18.60 -1.07 1.79
C PRO A 222 -20.06 -1.50 1.81
N VAL A 223 -20.55 -2.02 0.68
CA VAL A 223 -21.87 -2.66 0.64
C VAL A 223 -21.79 -3.85 1.59
N SER A 224 -22.49 -3.79 2.72
CA SER A 224 -22.62 -4.94 3.61
C SER A 224 -23.18 -6.09 2.79
N ALA A 225 -22.49 -7.23 2.79
CA ALA A 225 -22.97 -8.46 2.15
C ALA A 225 -24.30 -8.97 2.76
N ASP A 226 -24.80 -8.32 3.83
CA ASP A 226 -26.01 -8.68 4.57
C ASP A 226 -27.31 -8.09 4.01
N VAL A 227 -27.31 -7.42 2.85
CA VAL A 227 -28.56 -6.98 2.18
C VAL A 227 -28.70 -7.65 0.82
N ILE A 228 -28.69 -8.98 0.83
CA ILE A 228 -29.45 -9.76 -0.14
C ILE A 228 -30.56 -10.41 0.67
N GLN A 229 -31.70 -9.74 0.78
CA GLN A 229 -32.91 -10.44 1.21
C GLN A 229 -33.16 -11.55 0.17
N PRO A 230 -33.25 -12.83 0.56
CA PRO A 230 -33.74 -13.83 -0.38
C PRO A 230 -35.14 -13.40 -0.83
N ALA A 231 -35.40 -13.52 -2.14
CA ALA A 231 -36.70 -13.26 -2.71
C ALA A 231 -37.80 -13.96 -1.88
N PRO A 232 -38.98 -13.34 -1.69
CA PRO A 232 -40.07 -13.98 -0.97
C PRO A 232 -40.36 -15.33 -1.65
N GLN A 233 -40.27 -16.41 -0.90
CA GLN A 233 -40.67 -17.72 -1.39
C GLN A 233 -42.20 -17.71 -1.49
N ASP A 234 -42.71 -17.80 -2.71
CA ASP A 234 -44.11 -18.07 -2.96
C ASP A 234 -44.45 -19.43 -2.32
N HIS A 235 -45.10 -19.39 -1.16
CA HIS A 235 -45.57 -20.58 -0.50
C HIS A 235 -46.76 -21.12 -1.29
N GLU A 236 -46.51 -22.14 -2.11
CA GLU A 236 -47.57 -22.93 -2.74
C GLU A 236 -48.42 -23.58 -1.62
N PRO A 237 -49.76 -23.45 -1.65
CA PRO A 237 -50.60 -24.04 -0.62
C PRO A 237 -50.63 -25.58 -0.78
N PRO A 238 -50.75 -26.33 0.33
CA PRO A 238 -50.76 -27.79 0.26
C PRO A 238 -51.99 -28.28 -0.49
N ALA A 239 -51.77 -29.24 -1.39
CA ALA A 239 -52.82 -29.93 -2.13
C ALA A 239 -53.78 -30.62 -1.16
N GLU A 240 -55.07 -30.25 -1.26
CA GLU A 240 -56.17 -30.92 -0.59
C GLU A 240 -56.31 -32.34 -1.15
N ALA A 241 -56.21 -33.33 -0.27
CA ALA A 241 -56.47 -34.73 -0.59
C ALA A 241 -57.98 -34.97 -0.68
N ALA A 242 -58.45 -35.45 -1.83
CA ALA A 242 -59.73 -36.12 -2.02
C ALA A 242 -59.56 -37.26 -3.01
#